data_AF-A0A945FXZ1-F1
#
_entry.id   AF-A0A945FXZ1-F1
#
_cell.length_a   1.000
_cell.length_b   1.000
_cell.length_c   1.000
_cell.angle_alpha   90.00
_cell.angle_beta   90.00
_cell.angle_gamma   90.00
#
_symmetry.space_group_name_H-M   'P 1'
#
loop_
_entity.id
_entity.type
_entity.pdbx_description
1 polymer ?
#
loop_
_entity_poly.entity_id
_entity_poly.type
_entity_poly.pdbx_seq_one_letter_code
_entity_poly.pdbx_strand_id
1 'polypeptide(L)'
;MTYSIHPSLQLVSLFKNKPYQGQEPSKSKIIILGNDANYSPEISTDSFFEYILEYHQDGVAFLKKYGVHHPFLLDSYPFHRGKGGVPYHRKFAKLGLSQKEAMEVSFVELLHLPTIGNTGADKRLFYEMLDKDHLQWIEDIIFSGKNKFVVVNQTLAGMVMKISQRMDRLNTLSQHIYKQPVPSVVLQLENITIFNGFSFSASHASNTYLHSLSIRMHDFLSRQ
;
A
#
# COMPACT_ATOMS: atom_id res chain seq x y z
N MET A 1 -0.49 -10.38 -19.51
CA MET A 1 -1.77 -9.72 -19.17
C MET A 1 -1.57 -8.23 -19.36
N THR A 2 -2.46 -7.58 -20.10
CA THR A 2 -2.40 -6.14 -20.36
C THR A 2 -2.63 -5.37 -19.06
N TYR A 3 -1.87 -4.30 -18.85
CA TYR A 3 -2.09 -3.40 -17.72
C TYR A 3 -3.27 -2.47 -18.04
N SER A 4 -4.25 -2.37 -17.14
CA SER A 4 -5.45 -1.54 -17.31
C SER A 4 -6.16 -1.33 -15.98
N ILE A 5 -7.16 -0.45 -15.96
CA ILE A 5 -8.13 -0.36 -14.86
C ILE A 5 -8.89 -1.69 -14.75
N HIS A 6 -9.19 -2.11 -13.53
CA HIS A 6 -9.97 -3.31 -13.28
C HIS A 6 -11.39 -3.20 -13.90
N PRO A 7 -11.91 -4.27 -14.55
CA PRO A 7 -13.18 -4.20 -15.28
C PRO A 7 -14.43 -4.04 -14.38
N SER A 8 -14.33 -4.42 -13.10
CA SER A 8 -15.44 -4.26 -12.15
C SER A 8 -15.70 -2.79 -11.80
N LEU A 9 -16.83 -2.26 -12.27
CA LEU A 9 -17.32 -0.93 -11.89
C LEU A 9 -17.53 -0.79 -10.38
N GLN A 10 -17.95 -1.87 -9.72
CA GLN A 10 -18.14 -1.88 -8.27
C GLN A 10 -16.81 -1.71 -7.53
N LEU A 11 -15.76 -2.45 -7.92
CA LEU A 11 -14.43 -2.30 -7.32
C LEU A 11 -13.83 -0.92 -7.61
N VAL A 12 -14.02 -0.41 -8.83
CA VAL A 12 -13.61 0.95 -9.20
C VAL A 12 -14.31 1.99 -8.33
N SER A 13 -15.62 1.84 -8.09
CA SER A 13 -16.37 2.76 -7.24
C SER A 13 -15.89 2.73 -5.79
N LEU A 14 -15.54 1.55 -5.26
CA LEU A 14 -14.98 1.41 -3.90
C LEU A 14 -13.70 2.22 -3.76
N PHE A 15 -12.75 2.04 -4.68
CA PHE A 15 -11.46 2.74 -4.65
C PHE A 15 -11.60 4.25 -4.88
N LYS A 16 -12.51 4.69 -5.75
CA LYS A 16 -12.78 6.14 -5.91
C LYS A 16 -13.29 6.79 -4.63
N ASN A 17 -14.14 6.09 -3.87
CA ASN A 17 -14.71 6.61 -2.63
C ASN A 17 -13.78 6.43 -1.42
N LYS A 18 -12.95 5.38 -1.44
CA LYS A 18 -12.08 4.98 -0.34
C LYS A 18 -10.75 4.46 -0.93
N PRO A 19 -9.83 5.35 -1.33
CA PRO A 19 -8.62 5.00 -2.10
C PRO A 19 -7.51 4.43 -1.21
N TYR A 20 -7.86 3.53 -0.31
CA TYR A 20 -6.95 2.89 0.64
C TYR A 20 -7.52 1.53 1.08
N GLN A 21 -6.66 0.71 1.65
CA GLN A 21 -7.00 -0.62 2.18
C GLN A 21 -6.53 -0.73 3.63
N GLY A 22 -7.27 -1.44 4.47
CA GLY A 22 -7.00 -1.56 5.91
C GLY A 22 -7.63 -0.42 6.73
N GLN A 23 -6.86 0.19 7.63
CA GLN A 23 -7.30 1.31 8.48
C GLN A 23 -7.47 2.60 7.67
N GLU A 24 -8.33 3.50 8.12
CA GLU A 24 -8.41 4.85 7.58
C GLU A 24 -7.07 5.59 7.75
N PRO A 25 -6.48 6.18 6.69
CA PRO A 25 -5.15 6.79 6.77
C PRO A 25 -5.06 7.93 7.78
N SER A 26 -6.17 8.63 8.05
CA SER A 26 -6.22 9.71 9.06
C SER A 26 -6.11 9.19 10.50
N LYS A 27 -6.49 7.91 10.72
CA LYS A 27 -6.50 7.19 12.00
C LYS A 27 -5.33 6.22 12.16
N SER A 28 -4.73 5.77 11.05
CA SER A 28 -3.60 4.85 11.07
C SER A 28 -2.35 5.47 11.69
N LYS A 29 -1.43 4.65 12.19
CA LYS A 29 -0.09 5.10 12.58
C LYS A 29 0.97 4.68 11.56
N ILE A 30 0.67 3.65 10.80
CA ILE A 30 1.53 3.14 9.73
C ILE A 30 0.83 3.38 8.39
N ILE A 31 1.59 3.91 7.44
CA ILE A 31 1.19 4.01 6.04
C ILE A 31 2.17 3.18 5.21
N ILE A 32 1.66 2.21 4.46
CA ILE A 32 2.43 1.50 3.44
C ILE A 32 2.05 2.12 2.09
N LEU A 33 2.98 2.84 1.48
CA LEU A 33 2.77 3.47 0.18
C LEU A 33 3.19 2.50 -0.95
N GLY A 34 2.28 2.27 -1.88
CA GLY A 34 2.50 1.46 -3.09
C GLY A 34 2.16 2.23 -4.38
N ASN A 35 2.21 1.52 -5.50
CA ASN A 35 1.93 2.09 -6.82
C ASN A 35 0.43 2.04 -7.15
N ASP A 36 -0.15 0.84 -7.05
CA ASP A 36 -1.49 0.50 -7.48
C ASP A 36 -1.96 -0.81 -6.82
N ALA A 37 -3.27 -0.90 -6.55
CA ALA A 37 -3.86 -2.10 -5.99
C ALA A 37 -4.30 -3.05 -7.12
N ASN A 38 -3.59 -4.17 -7.24
CA ASN A 38 -3.77 -5.10 -8.33
C ASN A 38 -4.66 -6.30 -7.97
N TYR A 39 -5.66 -6.59 -8.80
CA TYR A 39 -6.60 -7.70 -8.62
C TYR A 39 -6.66 -8.57 -9.89
N SER A 40 -7.07 -9.83 -9.73
CA SER A 40 -7.36 -10.69 -10.90
C SER A 40 -8.62 -10.17 -11.60
N PRO A 41 -8.65 -9.99 -12.94
CA PRO A 41 -9.83 -9.47 -13.62
C PRO A 41 -11.11 -10.29 -13.37
N GLU A 42 -10.97 -11.58 -13.11
CA GLU A 42 -12.07 -12.52 -12.86
C GLU A 42 -12.58 -12.47 -11.40
N ILE A 43 -11.90 -11.75 -10.49
CA ILE A 43 -12.28 -11.78 -9.06
C ILE A 43 -13.70 -11.31 -8.85
N SER A 44 -14.16 -10.31 -9.62
CA SER A 44 -15.48 -9.73 -9.46
C SER A 44 -16.63 -10.60 -9.96
N THR A 45 -16.33 -11.69 -10.66
CA THR A 45 -17.32 -12.68 -11.07
C THR A 45 -17.35 -13.91 -10.16
N ASP A 46 -16.39 -14.02 -9.25
CA ASP A 46 -16.30 -15.12 -8.29
C ASP A 46 -17.02 -14.75 -6.99
N SER A 47 -17.63 -15.74 -6.33
CA SER A 47 -18.24 -15.57 -5.00
C SER A 47 -17.28 -15.01 -3.93
N PHE A 48 -15.96 -15.21 -4.10
CA PHE A 48 -14.94 -14.64 -3.23
C PHE A 48 -14.92 -13.11 -3.25
N PHE A 49 -15.49 -12.46 -4.27
CA PHE A 49 -15.58 -11.00 -4.34
C PHE A 49 -16.25 -10.39 -3.11
N GLU A 50 -17.20 -11.09 -2.48
CA GLU A 50 -17.85 -10.64 -1.25
C GLU A 50 -16.85 -10.36 -0.11
N TYR A 51 -15.78 -11.16 0.01
CA TYR A 51 -14.72 -10.88 0.99
C TYR A 51 -13.92 -9.62 0.64
N ILE A 52 -13.75 -9.32 -0.65
CA ILE A 52 -13.11 -8.07 -1.11
C ILE A 52 -14.00 -6.88 -0.76
N LEU A 53 -15.31 -6.99 -1.01
CA LEU A 53 -16.28 -5.95 -0.66
C LEU A 53 -16.33 -5.70 0.85
N GLU A 54 -16.43 -6.77 1.66
CA GLU A 54 -16.42 -6.68 3.12
C GLU A 54 -15.14 -6.01 3.64
N TYR A 55 -13.98 -6.39 3.10
CA TYR A 55 -12.70 -5.79 3.46
C TYR A 55 -12.61 -4.30 3.12
N HIS A 56 -13.11 -3.90 1.95
CA HIS A 56 -13.14 -2.49 1.56
C HIS A 56 -14.12 -1.68 2.39
N GLN A 57 -15.23 -2.26 2.82
CA GLN A 57 -16.17 -1.61 3.73
C GLN A 57 -15.48 -1.25 5.07
N ASP A 58 -14.85 -2.23 5.72
CA ASP A 58 -14.10 -2.03 6.96
C ASP A 58 -12.97 -3.06 7.11
N GLY A 59 -11.74 -2.67 6.75
CA GLY A 59 -10.57 -3.54 6.82
C GLY A 59 -10.16 -3.91 8.25
N VAL A 60 -10.50 -3.07 9.24
CA VAL A 60 -10.22 -3.34 10.66
C VAL A 60 -11.20 -4.37 11.20
N ALA A 61 -12.49 -4.22 10.91
CA ALA A 61 -13.49 -5.22 11.25
C ALA A 61 -13.20 -6.56 10.57
N PHE A 62 -12.79 -6.52 9.29
CA PHE A 62 -12.37 -7.71 8.56
C PHE A 62 -11.20 -8.43 9.26
N LEU A 63 -10.14 -7.70 9.63
CA LEU A 63 -9.00 -8.25 10.37
C LEU A 63 -9.42 -8.85 11.73
N LYS A 64 -10.34 -8.20 12.44
CA LYS A 64 -10.90 -8.71 13.70
C LYS A 64 -11.62 -10.04 13.51
N LYS A 65 -12.45 -10.12 12.46
CA LYS A 65 -13.31 -11.27 12.16
C LYS A 65 -12.53 -12.48 11.65
N TYR A 66 -11.60 -12.27 10.73
CA TYR A 66 -10.91 -13.36 10.02
C TYR A 66 -9.46 -13.61 10.48
N GLY A 67 -8.90 -12.74 11.32
CA GLY A 67 -7.53 -12.89 11.84
C GLY A 67 -6.42 -12.65 10.81
N VAL A 68 -6.75 -12.22 9.58
CA VAL A 68 -5.79 -11.88 8.52
C VAL A 68 -6.04 -10.47 8.01
N HIS A 69 -4.98 -9.75 7.58
CA HIS A 69 -5.09 -8.33 7.20
C HIS A 69 -5.65 -8.09 5.80
N HIS A 70 -5.76 -9.13 4.97
CA HIS A 70 -6.26 -9.01 3.61
C HIS A 70 -6.97 -10.30 3.15
N PRO A 71 -8.07 -10.20 2.37
CA PRO A 71 -8.79 -11.37 1.86
C PRO A 71 -7.91 -12.38 1.12
N PHE A 72 -6.89 -11.92 0.39
CA PHE A 72 -5.94 -12.78 -0.31
C PHE A 72 -5.24 -13.84 0.56
N LEU A 73 -5.27 -13.69 1.88
CA LEU A 73 -4.71 -14.66 2.82
C LEU A 73 -5.70 -15.73 3.28
N LEU A 74 -7.01 -15.53 3.09
CA LEU A 74 -8.02 -16.54 3.42
C LEU A 74 -7.74 -17.84 2.65
N ASP A 75 -8.01 -18.98 3.29
CA ASP A 75 -7.82 -20.29 2.67
C ASP A 75 -8.79 -20.54 1.51
N SER A 76 -9.94 -19.88 1.53
CA SER A 76 -10.96 -19.90 0.47
C SER A 76 -10.58 -19.09 -0.78
N TYR A 77 -9.42 -18.42 -0.83
CA TYR A 77 -9.01 -17.64 -2.00
C TYR A 77 -8.88 -18.54 -3.25
N PRO A 78 -9.65 -18.28 -4.33
CA PRO A 78 -9.87 -19.26 -5.40
C PRO A 78 -8.74 -19.31 -6.44
N PHE A 79 -7.86 -18.31 -6.47
CA PHE A 79 -6.83 -18.17 -7.50
C PHE A 79 -5.45 -18.62 -7.04
N HIS A 80 -4.52 -18.69 -8.00
CA HIS A 80 -3.16 -19.17 -7.77
C HIS A 80 -2.40 -18.34 -6.71
N ARG A 81 -2.21 -18.92 -5.51
CA ARG A 81 -1.61 -18.28 -4.32
C ARG A 81 -0.12 -17.88 -4.47
N GLY A 82 0.54 -18.31 -5.54
CA GLY A 82 1.93 -17.91 -5.89
C GLY A 82 2.04 -16.72 -6.83
N LYS A 83 0.93 -16.09 -7.24
CA LYS A 83 0.88 -14.98 -8.20
C LYS A 83 0.03 -13.81 -7.68
N GLY A 84 0.09 -12.67 -8.36
CA GLY A 84 -0.71 -11.49 -8.03
C GLY A 84 -0.35 -10.89 -6.67
N GLY A 85 -1.35 -10.43 -5.91
CA GLY A 85 -1.16 -9.84 -4.59
C GLY A 85 -0.86 -10.84 -3.46
N VAL A 86 -1.13 -12.14 -3.62
CA VAL A 86 -0.97 -13.12 -2.52
C VAL A 86 0.48 -13.16 -1.98
N PRO A 87 1.53 -13.24 -2.83
CA PRO A 87 2.92 -13.18 -2.35
C PRO A 87 3.25 -11.90 -1.58
N TYR A 88 2.72 -10.74 -2.01
CA TYR A 88 2.92 -9.46 -1.34
C TYR A 88 2.37 -9.52 0.10
N HIS A 89 1.09 -9.91 0.25
CA HIS A 89 0.45 -9.95 1.56
C HIS A 89 1.05 -11.04 2.45
N ARG A 90 1.51 -12.18 1.89
CA ARG A 90 2.25 -13.18 2.65
C ARG A 90 3.55 -12.65 3.21
N LYS A 91 4.31 -11.85 2.45
CA LYS A 91 5.54 -11.23 2.96
C LYS A 91 5.24 -10.13 3.98
N PHE A 92 4.20 -9.34 3.79
CA PHE A 92 3.76 -8.38 4.80
C PHE A 92 3.40 -9.09 6.12
N ALA A 93 2.67 -10.21 6.07
CA ALA A 93 2.31 -10.97 7.27
C ALA A 93 3.53 -11.49 8.05
N LYS A 94 4.68 -11.70 7.39
CA LYS A 94 5.94 -12.08 8.06
C LYS A 94 6.56 -10.97 8.91
N LEU A 95 6.06 -9.74 8.85
CA LEU A 95 6.43 -8.70 9.81
C LEU A 95 6.01 -9.05 11.23
N GLY A 96 5.08 -10.02 11.41
CA GLY A 96 4.72 -10.53 12.73
C GLY A 96 3.97 -9.52 13.60
N LEU A 97 3.37 -8.50 12.99
CA LEU A 97 2.55 -7.53 13.71
C LEU A 97 1.41 -8.25 14.42
N SER A 98 1.21 -7.92 15.70
CA SER A 98 0.02 -8.37 16.43
C SER A 98 -1.25 -7.82 15.77
N GLN A 99 -2.40 -8.41 16.08
CA GLN A 99 -3.67 -7.93 15.54
C GLN A 99 -3.90 -6.45 15.86
N LYS A 100 -3.58 -6.01 17.09
CA LYS A 100 -3.68 -4.60 17.52
C LYS A 100 -2.83 -3.68 16.65
N GLU A 101 -1.59 -4.08 16.35
CA GLU A 101 -0.68 -3.28 15.54
C GLU A 101 -1.08 -3.28 14.06
N ALA A 102 -1.56 -4.42 13.54
CA ALA A 102 -2.06 -4.50 12.18
C ALA A 102 -3.32 -3.63 11.95
N MET A 103 -4.11 -3.33 12.99
CA MET A 103 -5.22 -2.35 12.93
C MET A 103 -4.74 -0.90 12.79
N GLU A 104 -3.45 -0.63 13.01
CA GLU A 104 -2.84 0.69 12.84
C GLU A 104 -2.27 0.90 11.43
N VAL A 105 -2.45 -0.07 10.53
CA VAL A 105 -1.85 -0.06 9.18
C VAL A 105 -2.88 0.33 8.13
N SER A 106 -2.51 1.31 7.30
CA SER A 106 -3.19 1.65 6.05
C SER A 106 -2.27 1.35 4.87
N PHE A 107 -2.80 0.71 3.83
CA PHE A 107 -2.17 0.63 2.52
C PHE A 107 -2.76 1.72 1.65
N VAL A 108 -1.89 2.55 1.08
CA VAL A 108 -2.27 3.67 0.20
C VAL A 108 -1.46 3.51 -1.08
N GLU A 109 -2.11 3.72 -2.22
CA GLU A 109 -1.50 3.53 -3.53
C GLU A 109 -1.45 4.87 -4.26
N LEU A 110 -0.42 5.10 -5.09
CA LEU A 110 -0.36 6.31 -5.93
C LEU A 110 -1.58 6.44 -6.87
N LEU A 111 -2.16 5.30 -7.29
CA LEU A 111 -3.44 5.28 -7.99
C LEU A 111 -4.61 5.08 -7.03
N HIS A 112 -5.61 5.95 -7.16
CA HIS A 112 -6.93 5.84 -6.53
C HIS A 112 -7.85 4.84 -7.26
N LEU A 113 -7.29 3.98 -8.12
CA LEU A 113 -8.03 3.06 -8.98
C LEU A 113 -7.43 1.65 -8.87
N PRO A 114 -8.27 0.61 -8.87
CA PRO A 114 -7.82 -0.78 -8.90
C PRO A 114 -7.39 -1.13 -10.32
N THR A 115 -6.37 -1.97 -10.44
CA THR A 115 -5.79 -2.35 -11.73
C THR A 115 -5.78 -3.85 -11.95
N ILE A 116 -5.52 -4.25 -13.20
CA ILE A 116 -5.10 -5.58 -13.59
C ILE A 116 -3.70 -5.52 -14.21
N GLY A 117 -2.96 -6.62 -14.21
CA GLY A 117 -1.61 -6.67 -14.82
C GLY A 117 -0.52 -6.04 -13.94
N ASN A 118 0.60 -5.61 -14.53
CA ASN A 118 1.71 -5.03 -13.78
C ASN A 118 1.99 -3.62 -14.29
N THR A 119 2.17 -2.64 -13.40
CA THR A 119 2.48 -1.24 -13.72
C THR A 119 3.64 -1.10 -14.71
N GLY A 120 4.64 -1.98 -14.62
CA GLY A 120 5.80 -1.99 -15.51
C GLY A 120 5.49 -2.35 -16.96
N ALA A 121 4.35 -2.99 -17.23
CA ALA A 121 3.94 -3.38 -18.58
C ALA A 121 3.45 -2.19 -19.43
N ASP A 122 2.81 -1.18 -18.81
CA ASP A 122 2.47 0.08 -19.48
C ASP A 122 2.57 1.25 -18.49
N LYS A 123 3.81 1.76 -18.33
CA LYS A 123 4.07 2.91 -17.48
C LYS A 123 3.40 4.18 -17.99
N ARG A 124 3.17 4.32 -19.30
CA ARG A 124 2.53 5.51 -19.86
C ARG A 124 1.09 5.59 -19.35
N LEU A 125 0.34 4.50 -19.50
CA LEU A 125 -1.03 4.41 -19.00
C LEU A 125 -1.09 4.64 -17.48
N PHE A 126 -0.13 4.12 -16.70
CA PHE A 126 -0.05 4.43 -15.27
C PHE A 126 -0.04 5.94 -14.99
N TYR A 127 0.81 6.71 -15.67
CA TYR A 127 0.86 8.16 -15.45
C TYR A 127 -0.39 8.88 -15.97
N GLU A 128 -1.04 8.38 -17.01
CA GLU A 128 -2.30 8.93 -17.54
C GLU A 128 -3.48 8.73 -16.57
N MET A 129 -3.43 7.70 -15.72
CA MET A 129 -4.47 7.38 -14.73
C MET A 129 -4.30 8.11 -13.39
N LEU A 130 -3.20 8.85 -13.19
CA LEU A 130 -2.97 9.58 -11.95
C LEU A 130 -3.96 10.73 -11.80
N ASP A 131 -4.40 10.94 -10.56
CA ASP A 131 -5.29 12.03 -10.19
C ASP A 131 -4.57 13.01 -9.27
N LYS A 132 -4.66 14.32 -9.56
CA LYS A 132 -3.90 15.35 -8.85
C LYS A 132 -4.39 15.57 -7.42
N ASP A 133 -5.69 15.41 -7.18
CA ASP A 133 -6.29 15.66 -5.87
C ASP A 133 -6.00 14.49 -4.93
N HIS A 134 -6.07 13.26 -5.45
CA HIS A 134 -5.61 12.07 -4.74
C HIS A 134 -4.12 12.16 -4.37
N LEU A 135 -3.26 12.58 -5.30
CA LEU A 135 -1.84 12.73 -5.01
C LEU A 135 -1.56 13.82 -3.98
N GLN A 136 -2.32 14.93 -4.00
CA GLN A 136 -2.24 15.94 -2.95
C GLN A 136 -2.67 15.37 -1.60
N TRP A 137 -3.80 14.65 -1.58
CA TRP A 137 -4.30 14.00 -0.38
C TRP A 137 -3.29 13.03 0.23
N ILE A 138 -2.53 12.27 -0.58
CA ILE A 138 -1.44 11.41 -0.09
C ILE A 138 -0.37 12.22 0.64
N GLU A 139 0.06 13.35 0.07
CA GLU A 139 1.06 14.20 0.72
C GLU A 139 0.52 14.75 2.04
N ASP A 140 -0.73 15.23 2.04
CA ASP A 140 -1.38 15.80 3.21
C ASP A 140 -1.52 14.77 4.35
N ILE A 141 -1.90 13.51 4.07
CA ILE A 141 -2.01 12.48 5.12
C ILE A 141 -0.65 12.12 5.72
N ILE A 142 0.41 12.10 4.90
CA ILE A 142 1.79 11.79 5.33
C ILE A 142 2.29 12.91 6.25
N PHE A 143 2.10 14.17 5.85
CA PHE A 143 2.62 15.34 6.55
C PHE A 143 1.58 16.08 7.43
N SER A 144 0.47 15.41 7.77
CA SER A 144 -0.65 15.97 8.55
C SER A 144 -0.33 16.45 9.98
N GLY A 145 0.91 16.32 10.43
CA GLY A 145 1.33 16.64 11.80
C GLY A 145 1.03 15.53 12.83
N LYS A 146 0.32 14.47 12.45
CA LYS A 146 0.06 13.30 13.30
C LYS A 146 1.26 12.34 13.31
N ASN A 147 1.34 11.51 14.35
CA ASN A 147 2.37 10.47 14.44
C ASN A 147 2.21 9.43 13.32
N LYS A 148 3.13 9.44 12.34
CA LYS A 148 3.16 8.51 11.19
C LYS A 148 4.49 7.80 11.03
N PHE A 149 4.43 6.50 10.76
CA PHE A 149 5.51 5.70 10.20
C PHE A 149 5.15 5.32 8.77
N VAL A 150 5.84 5.91 7.79
CA VAL A 150 5.56 5.74 6.37
C VAL A 150 6.60 4.84 5.74
N VAL A 151 6.18 3.70 5.21
CA VAL A 151 7.02 2.83 4.40
C VAL A 151 6.79 3.16 2.94
N VAL A 152 7.83 3.69 2.29
CA VAL A 152 7.87 3.80 0.83
C VAL A 152 8.76 2.70 0.28
N ASN A 153 8.37 2.07 -0.82
CA ASN A 153 9.20 1.04 -1.45
C ASN A 153 10.17 1.64 -2.47
N GLN A 154 11.27 0.93 -2.76
CA GLN A 154 12.33 1.45 -3.63
C GLN A 154 11.89 1.83 -5.04
N THR A 155 10.79 1.23 -5.53
CA THR A 155 10.31 1.50 -6.89
C THR A 155 9.59 2.85 -6.97
N LEU A 156 9.11 3.38 -5.84
CA LEU A 156 8.39 4.64 -5.77
C LEU A 156 9.29 5.87 -5.90
N ALA A 157 10.54 5.83 -5.44
CA ALA A 157 11.39 7.02 -5.41
C ALA A 157 11.52 7.69 -6.80
N GLY A 158 11.74 6.90 -7.85
CA GLY A 158 11.80 7.42 -9.22
C GLY A 158 10.43 7.81 -9.81
N MET A 159 9.34 7.18 -9.34
CA MET A 159 7.97 7.51 -9.79
C MET A 159 7.50 8.82 -9.16
N VAL A 160 7.62 8.96 -7.84
CA VAL A 160 7.26 10.16 -7.07
C VAL A 160 8.03 11.38 -7.58
N MET A 161 9.32 11.21 -7.89
CA MET A 161 10.09 12.29 -8.51
C MET A 161 9.47 12.71 -9.86
N LYS A 162 9.15 11.76 -10.75
CA LYS A 162 8.51 12.07 -12.03
C LYS A 162 7.14 12.73 -11.87
N ILE A 163 6.37 12.31 -10.87
CA ILE A 163 5.08 12.92 -10.52
C ILE A 163 5.29 14.38 -10.10
N SER A 164 6.24 14.64 -9.20
CA SER A 164 6.62 15.99 -8.77
C SER A 164 6.98 16.89 -9.96
N GLN A 165 7.84 16.41 -10.87
CA GLN A 165 8.22 17.20 -12.06
C GLN A 165 7.09 17.46 -13.06
N ARG A 166 6.15 16.53 -13.22
CA ARG A 166 5.13 16.59 -14.28
C ARG A 166 3.80 17.19 -13.82
N MET A 167 3.49 17.01 -12.54
CA MET A 167 2.16 17.30 -12.00
C MET A 167 2.20 18.30 -10.85
N ASP A 168 3.39 18.68 -10.36
CA ASP A 168 3.57 19.53 -9.19
C ASP A 168 2.84 18.98 -7.95
N ARG A 169 3.08 17.70 -7.67
CA ARG A 169 2.47 16.93 -6.57
C ARG A 169 3.49 15.98 -5.94
N LEU A 170 3.33 15.65 -4.67
CA LEU A 170 4.27 14.83 -3.90
C LEU A 170 5.67 15.46 -3.82
N ASN A 171 5.73 16.79 -3.81
CA ASN A 171 6.99 17.55 -3.90
C ASN A 171 7.85 17.34 -2.65
N THR A 172 7.25 17.44 -1.47
CA THR A 172 7.91 17.24 -0.18
C THR A 172 8.35 15.78 -0.05
N LEU A 173 7.48 14.83 -0.38
CA LEU A 173 7.84 13.41 -0.35
C LEU A 173 9.02 13.12 -1.29
N SER A 174 9.00 13.64 -2.52
CA SER A 174 10.07 13.48 -3.51
C SER A 174 11.43 13.94 -2.97
N GLN A 175 11.48 15.10 -2.33
CA GLN A 175 12.72 15.67 -1.75
C GLN A 175 13.37 14.73 -0.74
N HIS A 176 12.55 14.01 0.04
CA HIS A 176 13.06 13.10 1.06
C HIS A 176 13.45 11.73 0.51
N ILE A 177 12.74 11.19 -0.49
CA ILE A 177 12.93 9.78 -0.88
C ILE A 177 13.81 9.60 -2.13
N TYR A 178 13.94 10.61 -2.98
CA TYR A 178 14.66 10.49 -4.24
C TYR A 178 16.16 10.32 -4.02
N LYS A 179 16.77 9.34 -4.72
CA LYS A 179 18.20 8.96 -4.63
C LYS A 179 18.67 8.50 -3.24
N GLN A 180 17.75 8.23 -2.32
CA GLN A 180 18.14 7.71 -1.01
C GLN A 180 18.51 6.23 -1.08
N PRO A 181 19.45 5.77 -0.22
CA PRO A 181 19.78 4.36 -0.09
C PRO A 181 18.57 3.51 0.31
N VAL A 182 18.60 2.22 -0.06
CA VAL A 182 17.58 1.25 0.35
C VAL A 182 18.27 0.04 0.99
N PRO A 183 17.87 -0.40 2.19
CA PRO A 183 16.86 0.19 3.05
C PRO A 183 17.43 1.33 3.92
N SER A 184 16.68 2.42 4.15
CA SER A 184 17.11 3.50 5.05
C SER A 184 15.94 4.28 5.66
N VAL A 185 16.18 4.92 6.81
CA VAL A 185 15.31 5.99 7.31
C VAL A 185 15.72 7.27 6.59
N VAL A 186 14.80 7.88 5.85
CA VAL A 186 15.08 9.04 5.00
C VAL A 186 14.55 10.35 5.58
N LEU A 187 13.62 10.25 6.53
CA LEU A 187 13.17 11.36 7.35
C LEU A 187 12.84 10.84 8.75
N GLN A 188 13.33 11.54 9.77
CA GLN A 188 12.99 11.29 11.17
C GLN A 188 12.75 12.64 11.84
N LEU A 189 11.49 12.95 12.11
CA LEU A 189 11.05 14.06 12.95
C LEU A 189 10.33 13.48 14.17
N GLU A 190 9.88 14.35 15.08
CA GLU A 190 9.16 13.97 16.29
C GLU A 190 7.90 13.13 15.99
N ASN A 191 7.14 13.55 14.98
CA ASN A 191 5.86 12.97 14.60
C ASN A 191 5.87 12.19 13.29
N ILE A 192 6.97 12.18 12.54
CA ILE A 192 7.02 11.45 11.27
C ILE A 192 8.33 10.69 11.10
N THR A 193 8.21 9.43 10.73
CA THR A 193 9.32 8.61 10.25
C THR A 193 8.99 8.13 8.84
N ILE A 194 9.86 8.44 7.88
CA ILE A 194 9.76 7.88 6.52
C ILE A 194 10.90 6.88 6.34
N PHE A 195 10.52 5.65 6.03
CA PHE A 195 11.43 4.54 5.78
C PHE A 195 11.36 4.14 4.30
N ASN A 196 12.49 4.25 3.61
CA ASN A 196 12.63 3.79 2.24
C ASN A 196 13.12 2.34 2.24
N GLY A 197 12.24 1.41 1.88
CA GLY A 197 12.44 -0.02 2.02
C GLY A 197 12.27 -0.82 0.72
N PHE A 198 12.35 -2.14 0.84
CA PHE A 198 12.02 -3.04 -0.26
C PHE A 198 10.51 -3.26 -0.38
N SER A 199 9.99 -3.31 -1.62
CA SER A 199 8.63 -3.76 -1.90
C SER A 199 8.43 -5.19 -1.37
N PHE A 200 7.27 -5.47 -0.77
CA PHE A 200 6.92 -6.83 -0.35
C PHE A 200 6.75 -7.80 -1.54
N SER A 201 6.64 -7.29 -2.78
CA SER A 201 6.71 -8.12 -3.99
C SER A 201 8.15 -8.48 -4.40
N ALA A 202 9.17 -7.73 -3.95
CA ALA A 202 10.55 -7.94 -4.38
C ALA A 202 11.16 -9.24 -3.84
N SER A 203 11.92 -9.96 -4.66
CA SER A 203 12.69 -11.15 -4.24
C SER A 203 13.74 -10.82 -3.17
N HIS A 204 14.26 -9.59 -3.19
CA HIS A 204 15.31 -9.10 -2.28
C HIS A 204 14.80 -8.68 -0.88
N ALA A 205 13.49 -8.71 -0.63
CA ALA A 205 12.93 -8.53 0.72
C ALA A 205 13.24 -9.77 1.57
N SER A 206 14.49 -9.87 2.02
CA SER A 206 15.02 -10.97 2.83
C SER A 206 14.35 -11.01 4.20
N ASN A 207 14.43 -12.16 4.88
CA ASN A 207 13.94 -12.28 6.25
C ASN A 207 14.63 -11.28 7.19
N THR A 208 15.92 -10.99 6.98
CA THR A 208 16.66 -9.98 7.74
C THR A 208 16.09 -8.57 7.56
N TYR A 209 15.74 -8.21 6.32
CA TYR A 209 15.10 -6.93 6.03
C TYR A 209 13.72 -6.84 6.72
N LEU A 210 12.88 -7.87 6.57
CA LEU A 210 11.54 -7.89 7.17
C LEU A 210 11.61 -7.82 8.70
N HIS A 211 12.57 -8.51 9.31
CA HIS A 211 12.79 -8.44 10.75
C HIS A 211 13.23 -7.05 11.20
N SER A 212 14.15 -6.40 10.48
CA SER A 212 14.58 -5.02 10.79
C SER A 212 13.42 -4.02 10.65
N LEU A 213 12.61 -4.15 9.61
CA LEU A 213 11.43 -3.30 9.42
C LEU A 213 10.39 -3.54 10.53
N SER A 214 10.14 -4.80 10.88
CA SER A 214 9.25 -5.19 11.99
C SER A 214 9.67 -4.52 13.30
N ILE A 215 10.95 -4.64 13.71
CA ILE A 215 11.47 -4.00 14.94
C ILE A 215 11.17 -2.49 14.92
N ARG A 216 11.46 -1.80 13.81
CA ARG A 216 11.23 -0.35 13.71
C ARG A 216 9.76 0.02 13.82
N MET A 217 8.87 -0.79 13.25
CA MET A 217 7.43 -0.57 13.35
C MET A 217 6.93 -0.79 14.77
N HIS A 218 7.38 -1.84 15.46
CA HIS A 218 7.08 -2.09 16.86
C HIS A 218 7.59 -0.96 17.76
N ASP A 219 8.84 -0.54 17.58
CA ASP A 219 9.47 0.58 18.30
C ASP A 219 8.73 1.90 18.08
N PHE A 220 8.17 2.12 16.89
CA PHE A 220 7.37 3.31 16.62
C PHE A 220 6.02 3.26 17.33
N LEU A 221 5.33 2.12 17.28
CA LEU A 221 4.00 1.94 17.87
C LEU A 221 4.02 1.97 19.41
N SER A 222 5.16 1.64 20.03
CA SER A 222 5.35 1.60 21.48
C SER A 222 5.66 2.95 22.14
N ARG A 223 5.99 4.01 21.36
CA ARG A 223 6.31 5.36 21.87
C ARG A 223 5.08 6.16 22.33
N GLN A 224 4.15 5.52 23.03
CA GLN A 224 2.95 6.14 23.60
C GLN A 224 3.06 6.30 25.10
#